data_AF-A0A642URW3-F1
#
_entry.id   AF-A0A642URW3-F1
#
_cell.length_a   1.000
_cell.length_b   1.000
_cell.length_c   1.000
_cell.angle_alpha   90.00
_cell.angle_beta   90.00
_cell.angle_gamma   90.00
#
_symmetry.space_group_name_H-M   'P 1'
#
loop_
_entity.id
_entity.type
_entity.pdbx_description
1 polymer ?
#
loop_
_entity_poly.entity_id
_entity_poly.type
_entity_poly.pdbx_seq_one_letter_code
_entity_poly.pdbx_strand_id
1 'polypeptide(L)'
;MIWSCRGLIRPLRNISFKRWLSTSLYEPQRPGKDDAIYVAMSSGVDSSTVAALMAQKHGTANVRGIFMANWQSTAKCSEADWNDVQKVCAKIGIACERVNFEREYWMEVFEPMIELYKAGLTPNPDVGCNRHIKFGSLIQYLKSKHASNNRPWWLATGHYADVQKCTATGEKHLLRPKDLSKDQSYYLSSIDPTALNHILFPLAQYSKPEIRGLASQFQLHTAEKPDSQGLCFVSQNHNSFRKFLAEYVESTPGEVVTEEGKVVGKHEGLWHATIGQRSSISMPQGDPKYRGSWYVSQKDIPNNRLIIVKGVDNPSLYSSALECSNFHWLGQKPTSSNNLTIQYRSLMEPVPIQDLNESPTESLRVSLQEPCRAIAPGQYLVLYDGRRVLGSGIITANCT
;
A
#
# COMPACT_ATOMS: atom_id res chain seq x y z
N MET A 1 -32.90 -48.03 0.84
CA MET A 1 -31.90 -49.05 0.42
C MET A 1 -30.80 -48.29 -0.32
N ILE A 2 -29.77 -47.77 0.37
CA ILE A 2 -28.40 -48.34 0.61
C ILE A 2 -27.74 -48.71 -0.75
N TRP A 3 -26.60 -48.19 -1.23
CA TRP A 3 -25.22 -48.02 -0.69
C TRP A 3 -24.51 -46.87 -1.47
N SER A 4 -23.81 -45.92 -0.83
CA SER A 4 -22.36 -45.90 -0.51
C SER A 4 -21.38 -46.16 -1.67
N CYS A 5 -20.64 -45.12 -2.07
CA CYS A 5 -19.24 -45.26 -2.46
C CYS A 5 -18.41 -44.06 -1.95
N ARG A 6 -17.47 -44.37 -1.06
CA ARG A 6 -16.45 -43.48 -0.49
C ARG A 6 -15.39 -43.17 -1.55
N GLY A 7 -14.92 -41.92 -1.58
CA GLY A 7 -13.76 -41.50 -2.37
C GLY A 7 -13.00 -40.35 -1.71
N LEU A 8 -12.08 -40.71 -0.82
CA LEU A 8 -10.83 -40.00 -0.47
C LEU A 8 -10.87 -38.47 -0.27
N ILE A 9 -11.38 -38.03 0.88
CA ILE A 9 -10.96 -36.77 1.49
C ILE A 9 -9.61 -37.04 2.16
N ARG A 10 -8.50 -36.62 1.53
CA ARG A 10 -7.21 -36.55 2.21
C ARG A 10 -7.30 -35.47 3.30
N PRO A 11 -6.90 -35.74 4.55
CA PRO A 11 -6.87 -34.70 5.56
C PRO A 11 -5.78 -33.72 5.18
N LEU A 12 -6.15 -32.46 4.95
CA LEU A 12 -5.21 -31.35 4.96
C LEU A 12 -4.49 -31.40 6.31
N ARG A 13 -3.20 -31.75 6.25
CA ARG A 13 -2.33 -31.79 7.42
C ARG A 13 -2.42 -30.44 8.12
N ASN A 14 -2.63 -30.51 9.43
CA ASN A 14 -2.54 -29.40 10.37
C ASN A 14 -1.35 -28.49 10.02
N ILE A 15 -1.61 -27.40 9.31
CA ILE A 15 -0.74 -26.24 9.34
C ILE A 15 -0.98 -25.66 10.73
N SER A 16 -0.02 -25.90 11.61
CA SER A 16 0.01 -25.46 12.99
C SER A 16 -0.18 -23.93 13.05
N PHE A 17 -1.42 -23.49 13.19
CA PHE A 17 -1.82 -22.15 13.59
C PHE A 17 -1.55 -21.96 15.10
N LYS A 18 -0.32 -22.26 15.54
CA LYS A 18 0.16 -22.02 16.91
C LYS A 18 1.45 -21.23 16.88
N ARG A 19 1.32 -19.93 16.66
CA ARG A 19 2.19 -18.92 17.28
C ARG A 19 1.41 -17.63 17.53
N TRP A 20 0.20 -17.76 18.06
CA TRP A 20 -0.35 -16.72 18.93
C TRP A 20 0.19 -17.02 20.33
N LEU A 21 0.77 -16.00 20.98
CA LEU A 21 1.49 -16.03 22.26
C LEU A 21 3.01 -16.29 22.16
N SER A 22 3.71 -15.27 21.69
CA SER A 22 4.85 -14.76 22.47
C SER A 22 4.71 -13.23 22.48
N THR A 23 4.19 -12.72 23.59
CA THR A 23 4.31 -11.32 24.00
C THR A 23 5.75 -10.96 24.38
N SER A 24 6.75 -11.79 24.03
CA SER A 24 8.14 -11.65 24.48
C SER A 24 9.13 -11.15 23.42
N LEU A 25 8.81 -11.21 22.12
CA LEU A 25 9.75 -10.75 21.08
C LEU A 25 9.66 -9.26 20.76
N TYR A 26 8.55 -8.60 21.07
CA TYR A 26 8.34 -7.22 20.66
C TYR A 26 7.78 -6.35 21.79
N GLU A 27 8.34 -5.14 21.90
CA GLU A 27 7.91 -4.11 22.84
C GLU A 27 7.39 -2.87 22.08
N PRO A 28 6.23 -2.31 22.49
CA PRO A 28 5.68 -1.13 21.84
C PRO A 28 6.57 0.09 22.08
N GLN A 29 6.66 0.97 21.09
CA GLN A 29 7.30 2.26 21.27
C GLN A 29 6.47 3.16 22.18
N ARG A 30 7.13 3.84 23.12
CA ARG A 30 6.48 4.71 24.09
C ARG A 30 7.21 6.05 24.12
N PRO A 31 6.55 7.15 23.72
CA PRO A 31 7.06 8.49 23.96
C PRO A 31 7.27 8.74 25.44
N GLY A 32 8.34 9.46 25.78
CA GLY A 32 8.54 10.03 27.09
C GLY A 32 7.44 11.04 27.45
N LYS A 33 7.35 11.40 28.74
CA LYS A 33 6.33 12.31 29.26
C LYS A 33 6.39 13.70 28.60
N ASP A 34 7.60 14.17 28.29
CA ASP A 34 7.86 15.52 27.78
C ASP A 34 8.23 15.52 26.29
N ASP A 35 8.10 14.40 25.60
CA ASP A 35 8.40 14.30 24.17
C ASP A 35 7.37 15.08 23.35
N ALA A 36 7.80 15.67 22.23
CA ALA A 36 6.89 16.30 21.28
C ALA A 36 6.25 15.23 20.38
N ILE A 37 4.92 15.28 20.20
CA ILE A 37 4.20 14.36 19.32
C ILE A 37 3.52 15.15 18.23
N TYR A 38 3.96 14.93 17.00
CA TYR A 38 3.31 15.46 15.81
C TYR A 38 2.38 14.42 15.22
N VAL A 39 1.17 14.84 14.87
CA VAL A 39 0.16 13.97 14.25
C VAL A 39 -0.02 14.42 12.82
N ALA A 40 0.32 13.57 11.84
CA ALA A 40 0.01 13.85 10.43
C ALA A 40 -1.50 13.67 10.21
N MET A 41 -2.18 14.77 9.87
CA MET A 41 -3.64 14.84 9.74
C MET A 41 -4.06 15.05 8.30
N SER A 42 -5.03 14.26 7.84
CA SER A 42 -5.52 14.23 6.45
C SER A 42 -7.04 14.48 6.36
N SER A 43 -7.60 15.24 7.30
CA SER A 43 -9.04 15.50 7.49
C SER A 43 -9.95 14.28 7.71
N GLY A 44 -9.39 13.06 7.71
CA GLY A 44 -10.13 11.82 7.90
C GLY A 44 -10.29 11.41 9.37
N VAL A 45 -11.23 10.50 9.62
CA VAL A 45 -11.54 9.99 10.97
C VAL A 45 -10.34 9.36 11.67
N ASP A 46 -9.48 8.67 10.93
CA ASP A 46 -8.35 7.92 11.47
C ASP A 46 -7.31 8.85 12.10
N SER A 47 -6.81 9.82 11.33
CA SER A 47 -5.85 10.81 11.84
C SER A 47 -6.42 11.71 12.93
N SER A 48 -7.72 12.03 12.87
CA SER A 48 -8.44 12.79 13.90
C SER A 48 -8.52 12.03 15.22
N THR A 49 -8.80 10.73 15.15
CA THR A 49 -8.84 9.85 16.32
C THR A 49 -7.43 9.65 16.90
N VAL A 50 -6.40 9.52 16.05
CA VAL A 50 -5.00 9.52 16.51
C VAL A 50 -4.68 10.78 17.28
N ALA A 51 -5.06 11.96 16.77
CA ALA A 51 -4.80 13.22 17.45
C ALA A 51 -5.43 13.26 18.86
N ALA A 52 -6.69 12.83 18.97
CA ALA A 52 -7.40 12.78 20.25
C ALA A 52 -6.76 11.76 21.21
N LEU A 53 -6.41 10.56 20.74
CA LEU A 53 -5.73 9.54 21.53
C LEU A 53 -4.37 9.99 22.05
N MET A 54 -3.56 10.64 21.20
CA MET A 54 -2.25 11.16 21.61
C MET A 54 -2.42 12.29 22.64
N ALA A 55 -3.37 13.22 22.42
CA ALA A 55 -3.65 14.31 23.34
C ALA A 55 -4.14 13.79 24.71
N GLN A 56 -5.02 12.79 24.74
CA GLN A 56 -5.50 12.17 25.97
C GLN A 56 -4.37 11.48 26.74
N LYS A 57 -3.44 10.80 26.05
CA LYS A 57 -2.36 10.03 26.69
C LYS A 57 -1.17 10.88 27.13
N HIS A 58 -0.82 11.91 26.36
CA HIS A 58 0.43 12.67 26.53
C HIS A 58 0.22 14.15 26.86
N GLY A 59 -1.03 14.60 26.96
CA GLY A 59 -1.39 15.99 27.22
C GLY A 59 -1.38 16.85 25.95
N THR A 60 -2.31 17.79 25.87
CA THR A 60 -2.48 18.68 24.72
C THR A 60 -1.27 19.58 24.45
N ALA A 61 -0.50 19.94 25.50
CA ALA A 61 0.69 20.78 25.37
C ALA A 61 1.84 20.11 24.57
N ASN A 62 1.86 18.77 24.54
CA ASN A 62 2.88 17.98 23.86
C ASN A 62 2.49 17.56 22.44
N VAL A 63 1.21 17.71 22.07
CA VAL A 63 0.66 17.20 20.82
C VAL A 63 0.38 18.34 19.85
N ARG A 64 0.77 18.16 18.58
CA ARG A 64 0.55 19.13 17.51
C ARG A 64 0.07 18.42 16.24
N GLY A 65 -0.96 18.95 15.59
CA GLY A 65 -1.39 18.50 14.27
C GLY A 65 -0.50 19.07 13.17
N ILE A 66 -0.17 18.28 12.15
CA ILE A 66 0.45 18.74 10.90
C ILE A 66 -0.42 18.34 9.74
N PHE A 67 -0.82 19.31 8.92
CA PHE A 67 -1.46 19.10 7.63
C PHE A 67 -0.46 19.31 6.49
N MET A 68 -0.37 18.36 5.57
CA MET A 68 0.51 18.44 4.41
C MET A 68 -0.30 18.84 3.17
N ALA A 69 0.01 20.01 2.61
CA ALA A 69 -0.52 20.46 1.33
C ALA A 69 0.44 20.05 0.21
N ASN A 70 0.14 18.90 -0.43
CA ASN A 70 1.04 18.27 -1.40
C ASN A 70 0.62 18.47 -2.87
N TRP A 71 -0.49 19.16 -3.11
CA TRP A 71 -1.06 19.32 -4.46
C TRP A 71 -2.01 20.52 -4.53
N GLN A 72 -1.69 21.54 -5.35
CA GLN A 72 -2.50 22.76 -5.47
C GLN A 72 -3.58 22.71 -6.54
N SER A 73 -3.52 21.84 -7.55
CA SER A 73 -4.49 21.92 -8.68
C SER A 73 -5.94 21.62 -8.27
N THR A 74 -6.15 21.08 -7.06
CA THR A 74 -7.45 20.90 -6.40
C THR A 74 -7.65 21.86 -5.20
N ALA A 75 -7.11 23.08 -5.26
CA ALA A 75 -7.06 24.07 -4.16
C ALA A 75 -8.33 24.17 -3.30
N LYS A 76 -9.53 24.08 -3.90
CA LYS A 76 -10.80 24.09 -3.16
C LYS A 76 -10.97 22.91 -2.18
N CYS A 77 -10.53 21.72 -2.55
CA CYS A 77 -10.57 20.53 -1.68
C CYS A 77 -9.50 20.61 -0.59
N SER A 78 -8.29 21.08 -0.91
CA SER A 78 -7.20 21.21 0.05
C SER A 78 -7.52 22.22 1.17
N GLU A 79 -8.18 23.34 0.85
CA GLU A 79 -8.63 24.31 1.86
C GLU A 79 -9.76 23.75 2.74
N ALA A 80 -10.70 22.98 2.17
CA ALA A 80 -11.75 22.33 2.95
C ALA A 80 -11.16 21.32 3.96
N ASP A 81 -10.21 20.50 3.51
CA ASP A 81 -9.51 19.53 4.36
C ASP A 81 -8.68 20.22 5.45
N TRP A 82 -8.01 21.33 5.13
CA TRP A 82 -7.29 22.13 6.11
C TRP A 82 -8.24 22.71 7.18
N ASN A 83 -9.37 23.29 6.77
CA ASN A 83 -10.39 23.80 7.69
C ASN A 83 -10.95 22.70 8.60
N ASP A 84 -11.17 21.50 8.08
CA ASP A 84 -11.60 20.34 8.87
C ASP A 84 -10.54 19.96 9.91
N VAL A 85 -9.25 19.91 9.53
CA VAL A 85 -8.15 19.67 10.48
C VAL A 85 -8.13 20.72 11.58
N GLN A 86 -8.26 22.01 11.25
CA GLN A 86 -8.29 23.09 12.24
C GLN A 86 -9.46 22.92 13.22
N LYS A 87 -10.66 22.55 12.74
CA LYS A 87 -11.82 22.27 13.60
C LYS A 87 -11.57 21.09 14.54
N VAL A 88 -10.95 20.02 14.07
CA VAL A 88 -10.58 18.86 14.91
C VAL A 88 -9.57 19.30 15.99
N CYS A 89 -8.51 20.00 15.59
CA CYS A 89 -7.49 20.46 16.53
C CYS A 89 -8.05 21.42 17.59
N ALA A 90 -8.94 22.34 17.19
CA ALA A 90 -9.64 23.23 18.12
C ALA A 90 -10.54 22.45 19.11
N LYS A 91 -11.26 21.42 18.65
CA LYS A 91 -12.09 20.56 19.50
C LYS A 91 -11.27 19.80 20.54
N ILE A 92 -10.08 19.32 20.17
CA ILE A 92 -9.17 18.56 21.05
C ILE A 92 -8.38 19.51 21.98
N GLY A 93 -8.16 20.76 21.57
CA GLY A 93 -7.34 21.73 22.29
C GLY A 93 -5.84 21.61 21.97
N ILE A 94 -5.47 21.21 20.75
CA ILE A 94 -4.08 21.12 20.28
C ILE A 94 -3.79 22.16 19.21
N ALA A 95 -2.53 22.60 19.11
CA ALA A 95 -2.08 23.44 18.01
C ALA A 95 -1.99 22.63 16.70
N CYS A 96 -2.14 23.30 15.56
CA CYS A 96 -1.88 22.70 14.26
C CYS A 96 -1.13 23.65 13.33
N GLU A 97 -0.37 23.08 12.40
CA GLU A 97 0.33 23.81 11.35
C GLU A 97 0.14 23.16 9.98
N ARG A 98 0.33 23.96 8.94
CA ARG A 98 0.29 23.53 7.55
C ARG A 98 1.69 23.62 6.97
N VAL A 99 2.10 22.54 6.30
CA VAL A 99 3.37 22.46 5.58
C VAL A 99 3.10 22.15 4.11
N ASN A 100 3.96 22.62 3.21
CA ASN A 100 3.83 22.41 1.78
C ASN A 100 4.98 21.51 1.31
N PHE A 101 4.63 20.36 0.71
CA PHE A 101 5.58 19.44 0.06
C PHE A 101 5.19 19.15 -1.39
N GLU A 102 4.52 20.09 -2.05
CA GLU A 102 4.05 19.93 -3.42
C GLU A 102 5.20 19.70 -4.40
N ARG A 103 6.31 20.43 -4.23
CA ARG A 103 7.50 20.27 -5.08
C ARG A 103 8.07 18.86 -4.94
N GLU A 104 8.26 18.40 -3.70
CA GLU A 104 8.75 17.05 -3.40
C GLU A 104 7.77 16.00 -3.90
N TYR A 105 6.47 16.20 -3.72
CA TYR A 105 5.44 15.30 -4.21
C TYR A 105 5.49 15.16 -5.73
N TRP A 106 5.62 16.29 -6.44
CA TRP A 106 5.71 16.31 -7.90
C TRP A 106 6.92 15.50 -8.38
N MET A 107 8.11 15.80 -7.87
CA MET A 107 9.38 15.21 -8.34
C MET A 107 9.55 13.75 -7.90
N GLU A 108 9.15 13.40 -6.68
CA GLU A 108 9.47 12.11 -6.07
C GLU A 108 8.35 11.07 -6.19
N VAL A 109 7.12 11.50 -6.49
CA VAL A 109 5.94 10.62 -6.53
C VAL A 109 5.23 10.72 -7.86
N PHE A 110 4.83 11.93 -8.26
CA PHE A 110 3.98 12.13 -9.42
C PHE A 110 4.69 11.86 -10.74
N GLU A 111 5.83 12.51 -10.98
CA GLU A 111 6.62 12.34 -12.21
C GLU A 111 7.09 10.88 -12.38
N PRO A 112 7.68 10.20 -11.37
CA PRO A 112 8.01 8.79 -11.47
C PRO A 112 6.81 7.89 -11.79
N MET A 113 5.63 8.18 -11.22
CA MET A 113 4.40 7.45 -11.53
C MET A 113 4.01 7.62 -13.01
N ILE A 114 4.09 8.83 -13.55
CA ILE A 114 3.78 9.12 -14.95
C ILE A 114 4.75 8.39 -15.88
N GLU A 115 6.05 8.36 -15.57
CA GLU A 115 7.04 7.61 -16.36
C GLU A 115 6.76 6.10 -16.37
N LEU A 116 6.34 5.52 -15.24
CA LEU A 116 5.93 4.11 -15.19
C LEU A 116 4.66 3.85 -16.04
N TYR A 117 3.70 4.77 -16.06
CA TYR A 117 2.54 4.66 -16.95
C TYR A 117 2.94 4.76 -18.43
N LYS A 118 3.83 5.71 -18.80
CA LYS A 118 4.37 5.82 -20.16
C LYS A 118 5.07 4.54 -20.62
N ALA A 119 5.75 3.86 -19.71
CA ALA A 119 6.35 2.54 -19.94
C ALA A 119 5.34 1.38 -20.00
N GLY A 120 4.03 1.65 -19.90
CA GLY A 120 2.99 0.63 -19.94
C GLY A 120 2.84 -0.18 -18.64
N LEU A 121 3.46 0.24 -17.55
CA LEU A 121 3.40 -0.45 -16.26
C LEU A 121 2.18 0.01 -15.44
N THR A 122 1.91 -0.63 -14.30
CA THR A 122 0.86 -0.21 -13.36
C THR A 122 1.50 0.19 -12.02
N PRO A 123 1.83 1.47 -11.81
CA PRO A 123 2.49 1.95 -10.58
C PRO A 123 1.56 1.95 -9.36
N ASN A 124 2.17 2.02 -8.17
CA ASN A 124 1.48 2.30 -6.91
C ASN A 124 2.08 3.56 -6.25
N PRO A 125 1.54 4.76 -6.52
CA PRO A 125 2.12 6.01 -6.03
C PRO A 125 1.96 6.20 -4.50
N ASP A 126 1.07 5.46 -3.83
CA ASP A 126 0.89 5.58 -2.38
C ASP A 126 2.12 5.06 -1.62
N VAL A 127 2.79 4.03 -2.15
CA VAL A 127 4.08 3.55 -1.62
C VAL A 127 5.13 4.66 -1.70
N GLY A 128 5.23 5.33 -2.85
CA GLY A 128 6.11 6.49 -3.05
C GLY A 128 5.76 7.66 -2.13
N CYS A 129 4.48 8.01 -2.01
CA CYS A 129 4.00 9.05 -1.10
C CYS A 129 4.40 8.80 0.35
N ASN A 130 4.29 7.56 0.84
CA ASN A 130 4.73 7.23 2.18
C ASN A 130 6.26 7.33 2.32
N ARG A 131 7.02 6.75 1.38
CA ARG A 131 8.49 6.76 1.41
C ARG A 131 9.07 8.17 1.34
N HIS A 132 8.67 8.95 0.35
CA HIS A 132 9.32 10.23 0.04
C HIS A 132 8.69 11.42 0.77
N ILE A 133 7.39 11.39 1.07
CA ILE A 133 6.68 12.55 1.61
C ILE A 133 6.35 12.37 3.08
N LYS A 134 5.51 11.40 3.43
CA LYS A 134 5.03 11.24 4.82
C LYS A 134 6.15 10.83 5.79
N PHE A 135 7.05 9.95 5.36
CA PHE A 135 8.18 9.48 6.16
C PHE A 135 9.55 9.90 5.58
N GLY A 136 9.54 10.70 4.51
CA GLY A 136 10.72 11.38 3.97
C GLY A 136 10.70 12.86 4.36
N SER A 137 10.19 13.72 3.49
CA SER A 137 10.17 15.19 3.64
C SER A 137 9.60 15.66 4.98
N LEU A 138 8.50 15.07 5.47
CA LEU A 138 7.93 15.43 6.76
C LEU A 138 8.87 15.08 7.93
N ILE A 139 9.54 13.93 7.88
CA ILE A 139 10.53 13.56 8.91
C ILE A 139 11.74 14.49 8.85
N GLN A 140 12.20 14.86 7.65
CA GLN A 140 13.30 15.82 7.52
C GLN A 140 12.93 17.20 8.07
N TYR A 141 11.72 17.68 7.76
CA TYR A 141 11.17 18.90 8.33
C TYR A 141 11.17 18.87 9.87
N LEU A 142 10.70 17.77 10.47
CA LEU A 142 10.68 17.61 11.93
C LEU A 142 12.10 17.50 12.52
N LYS A 143 13.01 16.78 11.86
CA LYS A 143 14.43 16.70 12.25
C LYS A 143 15.04 18.11 12.31
N SER A 144 14.88 18.91 11.26
CA SER A 144 15.39 20.29 11.22
C SER A 144 14.79 21.17 12.31
N LYS A 145 13.48 21.03 12.58
CA LYS A 145 12.78 21.80 13.62
C LYS A 145 13.27 21.52 15.04
N HIS A 146 13.77 20.31 15.28
CA HIS A 146 14.26 19.88 16.60
C HIS A 146 15.79 19.87 16.73
N ALA A 147 16.52 20.23 15.69
CA ALA A 147 17.99 20.22 15.67
C ALA A 147 18.62 21.16 16.70
N SER A 148 17.95 22.26 17.07
CA SER A 148 18.50 23.28 17.98
C SER A 148 18.22 23.03 19.46
N ASN A 149 17.18 22.28 19.80
CA ASN A 149 16.74 22.09 21.20
C ASN A 149 16.90 20.65 21.71
N ASN A 150 17.27 19.71 20.84
CA ASN A 150 17.43 18.27 21.15
C ASN A 150 16.23 17.66 21.90
N ARG A 151 15.04 18.26 21.81
CA ARG A 151 13.82 17.71 22.42
C ARG A 151 13.42 16.47 21.62
N PRO A 152 13.29 15.28 22.24
CA PRO A 152 12.80 14.10 21.56
C PRO A 152 11.42 14.34 20.96
N TRP A 153 11.21 13.77 19.78
CA TRP A 153 9.97 13.97 19.03
C TRP A 153 9.56 12.70 18.29
N TRP A 154 8.25 12.62 18.05
CA TRP A 154 7.58 11.49 17.41
C TRP A 154 6.60 11.97 16.35
N LEU A 155 6.42 11.17 15.31
CA LEU A 155 5.43 11.32 14.27
C LEU A 155 4.39 10.19 14.39
N ALA A 156 3.19 10.55 14.83
CA ALA A 156 2.03 9.68 14.82
C ALA A 156 1.23 9.87 13.52
N THR A 157 0.72 8.77 12.96
CA THR A 157 -0.14 8.83 11.77
C THR A 157 -1.34 7.91 11.92
N GLY A 158 -2.38 8.16 11.12
CA GLY A 158 -3.58 7.32 11.07
C GLY A 158 -3.42 6.03 10.27
N HIS A 159 -2.21 5.48 10.11
CA HIS A 159 -2.04 4.22 9.41
C HIS A 159 -2.35 3.01 10.30
N TYR A 160 -2.98 2.01 9.69
CA TYR A 160 -3.18 0.67 10.24
C TYR A 160 -1.93 -0.19 9.98
N ALA A 161 -0.92 0.04 10.80
CA ALA A 161 0.31 -0.74 10.90
C ALA A 161 0.80 -0.68 12.34
N ASP A 162 1.95 -1.27 12.64
CA ASP A 162 2.57 -1.19 13.95
C ASP A 162 4.09 -1.03 13.81
N VAL A 163 4.73 -0.38 14.78
CA VAL A 163 6.18 -0.38 14.90
C VAL A 163 6.54 -0.76 16.31
N GLN A 164 7.28 -1.85 16.45
CA GLN A 164 7.70 -2.36 17.75
C GLN A 164 9.20 -2.64 17.76
N LYS A 165 9.81 -2.52 18.94
CA LYS A 165 11.21 -2.84 19.18
C LYS A 165 11.32 -4.36 19.38
N CYS A 166 12.15 -5.01 18.58
CA CYS A 166 12.54 -6.40 18.77
C CYS A 166 13.37 -6.51 20.07
N THR A 167 12.93 -7.33 21.02
CA THR A 167 13.63 -7.50 22.31
C THR A 167 14.98 -8.20 22.14
N ALA A 168 15.13 -9.04 21.12
CA ALA A 168 16.35 -9.79 20.86
C ALA A 168 17.47 -8.94 20.22
N THR A 169 17.12 -8.03 19.29
CA THR A 169 18.10 -7.23 18.54
C THR A 169 18.13 -5.77 18.94
N GLY A 170 17.09 -5.27 19.59
CA GLY A 170 16.89 -3.85 19.87
C GLY A 170 16.45 -3.02 18.66
N GLU A 171 16.38 -3.61 17.47
CA GLU A 171 15.94 -2.96 16.24
C GLU A 171 14.43 -2.71 16.25
N LYS A 172 13.98 -1.67 15.54
CA LYS A 172 12.56 -1.39 15.37
C LYS A 172 12.09 -1.99 14.06
N HIS A 173 11.00 -2.74 14.11
CA HIS A 173 10.42 -3.40 12.94
C HIS A 173 9.04 -2.87 12.63
N LEU A 174 8.76 -2.71 11.33
CA LEU A 174 7.40 -2.50 10.83
C LEU A 174 6.64 -3.83 10.88
N LEU A 175 5.46 -3.81 11.50
CA LEU A 175 4.60 -4.99 11.64
C LEU A 175 3.20 -4.71 11.09
N ARG A 176 2.51 -5.78 10.70
CA ARG A 176 1.10 -5.80 10.35
C ARG A 176 0.23 -5.47 11.59
N PRO A 177 -0.87 -4.72 11.43
CA PRO A 177 -1.76 -4.39 12.54
C PRO A 177 -2.56 -5.61 13.02
N LYS A 178 -3.37 -5.43 14.07
CA LYS A 178 -4.35 -6.43 14.53
C LYS A 178 -5.46 -6.64 13.50
N ASP A 179 -5.99 -5.57 12.91
CA ASP A 179 -7.05 -5.63 11.90
C ASP A 179 -6.46 -5.77 10.49
N LEU A 180 -6.33 -7.01 10.03
CA LEU A 180 -5.74 -7.32 8.72
C LEU A 180 -6.60 -6.85 7.55
N SER A 181 -7.91 -6.58 7.75
CA SER A 181 -8.80 -6.07 6.70
C SER A 181 -8.49 -4.63 6.30
N LYS A 182 -7.75 -3.91 7.16
CA LYS A 182 -7.29 -2.54 6.96
C LYS A 182 -5.77 -2.43 6.91
N ASP A 183 -5.05 -3.54 6.81
CA ASP A 183 -3.59 -3.58 6.83
C ASP A 183 -2.95 -2.65 5.77
N GLN A 184 -2.28 -1.62 6.26
CA GLN A 184 -1.57 -0.63 5.44
C GLN A 184 -0.05 -0.82 5.46
N SER A 185 0.46 -1.87 6.08
CA SER A 185 1.90 -2.16 6.13
C SER A 185 2.50 -2.38 4.73
N TYR A 186 1.70 -2.85 3.76
CA TYR A 186 2.06 -2.91 2.35
C TYR A 186 2.48 -1.55 1.78
N TYR A 187 1.78 -0.46 2.12
CA TYR A 187 2.11 0.87 1.61
C TYR A 187 3.29 1.53 2.32
N LEU A 188 3.72 0.94 3.44
CA LEU A 188 4.80 1.43 4.30
C LEU A 188 6.08 0.60 4.12
N SER A 189 6.08 -0.40 3.25
CA SER A 189 7.13 -1.42 3.14
C SER A 189 8.47 -0.91 2.58
N SER A 190 8.51 0.33 2.08
CA SER A 190 9.68 0.94 1.45
C SER A 190 10.19 2.19 2.18
N ILE A 191 9.63 2.50 3.36
CA ILE A 191 10.10 3.63 4.16
C ILE A 191 11.53 3.39 4.67
N ASP A 192 12.27 4.47 4.91
CA ASP A 192 13.61 4.37 5.50
C ASP A 192 13.56 3.70 6.89
N PRO A 193 14.36 2.65 7.18
CA PRO A 193 14.35 1.98 8.47
C PRO A 193 14.69 2.92 9.63
N THR A 194 15.48 3.96 9.39
CA THR A 194 15.82 4.97 10.40
C THR A 194 14.61 5.81 10.80
N ALA A 195 13.62 5.97 9.90
CA ALA A 195 12.37 6.67 10.19
C ALA A 195 11.55 5.96 11.26
N LEU A 196 11.61 4.62 11.33
CA LEU A 196 10.92 3.80 12.34
C LEU A 196 11.27 4.24 13.77
N ASN A 197 12.42 4.91 13.96
CA ASN A 197 12.83 5.42 15.25
C ASN A 197 11.93 6.51 15.83
N HIS A 198 11.17 7.20 14.99
CA HIS A 198 10.33 8.32 15.37
C HIS A 198 8.84 8.06 15.12
N ILE A 199 8.47 6.91 14.57
CA ILE A 199 7.09 6.67 14.10
C ILE A 199 6.24 6.01 15.19
N LEU A 200 5.00 6.48 15.30
CA LEU A 200 3.93 5.85 16.06
C LEU A 200 2.76 5.51 15.12
N PHE A 201 2.21 4.30 15.27
CA PHE A 201 0.94 3.91 14.65
C PHE A 201 -0.09 3.55 15.73
N PRO A 202 -0.78 4.55 16.31
CA PRO A 202 -1.67 4.31 17.45
C PRO A 202 -2.88 3.44 17.13
N LEU A 203 -3.21 3.25 15.86
CA LEU A 203 -4.34 2.44 15.40
C LEU A 203 -4.03 0.93 15.35
N ALA A 204 -2.77 0.52 15.56
CA ALA A 204 -2.30 -0.87 15.42
C ALA A 204 -3.17 -1.92 16.13
N GLN A 205 -3.73 -1.56 17.29
CA GLN A 205 -4.47 -2.47 18.19
C GLN A 205 -5.99 -2.38 18.04
N TYR A 206 -6.48 -1.52 17.16
CA TYR A 206 -7.89 -1.24 16.99
C TYR A 206 -8.38 -1.72 15.63
N SER A 207 -9.60 -2.23 15.62
CA SER A 207 -10.39 -2.42 14.41
C SER A 207 -10.98 -1.10 13.94
N LYS A 208 -11.35 -1.02 12.65
CA LYS A 208 -12.01 0.18 12.10
C LYS A 208 -13.28 0.60 12.87
N PRO A 209 -14.19 -0.32 13.26
CA PRO A 209 -15.35 0.05 14.07
C PRO A 209 -14.99 0.64 15.44
N GLU A 210 -13.98 0.10 16.12
CA GLU A 210 -13.50 0.65 17.40
C GLU A 210 -12.99 2.10 17.22
N ILE A 211 -12.29 2.39 16.13
CA ILE A 211 -11.83 3.75 15.81
C ILE A 211 -12.99 4.72 15.58
N ARG A 212 -14.04 4.32 14.86
CA ARG A 212 -15.25 5.17 14.71
C ARG A 212 -15.98 5.38 16.04
N GLY A 213 -16.01 4.35 16.90
CA GLY A 213 -16.53 4.45 18.26
C GLY A 213 -15.76 5.49 19.09
N LEU A 214 -14.43 5.43 19.06
CA LEU A 214 -13.56 6.41 19.74
C LEU A 214 -13.76 7.82 19.19
N ALA A 215 -13.83 7.99 17.86
CA ALA A 215 -14.08 9.28 17.24
C ALA A 215 -15.40 9.91 17.73
N SER A 216 -16.44 9.09 17.87
CA SER A 216 -17.74 9.50 18.39
C SER A 216 -17.67 9.86 19.88
N GLN A 217 -16.94 9.10 20.69
CA GLN A 217 -16.70 9.40 22.12
C GLN A 217 -15.96 10.73 22.31
N PHE A 218 -14.97 11.02 21.46
CA PHE A 218 -14.29 12.31 21.42
C PHE A 218 -15.12 13.44 20.77
N GLN A 219 -16.33 13.14 20.30
CA GLN A 219 -17.25 14.07 19.64
C GLN A 219 -16.59 14.79 18.45
N LEU A 220 -15.83 14.03 17.65
CA LEU A 220 -15.17 14.56 16.46
C LEU A 220 -16.17 14.60 15.30
N HIS A 221 -16.27 15.74 14.61
CA HIS A 221 -17.16 15.89 13.45
C HIS A 221 -16.81 14.95 12.29
N THR A 222 -15.59 14.41 12.26
CA THR A 222 -15.12 13.43 11.27
C THR A 222 -15.61 12.01 11.53
N ALA A 223 -16.28 11.72 12.66
CA ALA A 223 -16.64 10.36 13.06
C ALA A 223 -17.46 9.60 12.01
N GLU A 224 -18.32 10.32 11.28
CA GLU A 224 -19.20 9.77 10.24
C GLU A 224 -18.64 9.96 8.83
N LYS A 225 -17.48 10.61 8.67
CA LYS A 225 -16.88 10.86 7.36
C LYS A 225 -16.50 9.52 6.70
N PRO A 226 -16.86 9.29 5.43
CA PRO A 226 -16.43 8.12 4.69
C PRO A 226 -14.90 8.01 4.63
N ASP A 227 -14.40 6.78 4.50
CA ASP A 227 -12.97 6.56 4.30
C ASP A 227 -12.57 7.15 2.94
N SER A 228 -11.40 7.80 2.88
CA SER A 228 -10.82 8.22 1.61
C SER A 228 -10.47 6.98 0.79
N GLN A 229 -10.98 6.91 -0.45
CA GLN A 229 -10.69 5.86 -1.42
C GLN A 229 -10.00 6.49 -2.63
N GLY A 230 -9.05 5.77 -3.22
CA GLY A 230 -8.29 6.24 -4.40
C GLY A 230 -7.11 7.16 -4.05
N LEU A 231 -6.47 7.67 -5.11
CA LEU A 231 -5.28 8.53 -5.00
C LEU A 231 -5.63 9.90 -4.42
N CYS A 232 -4.77 10.43 -3.54
CA CYS A 232 -5.06 11.66 -2.81
C CYS A 232 -5.29 12.91 -3.67
N PHE A 233 -4.77 12.95 -4.90
CA PHE A 233 -4.87 14.10 -5.82
C PHE A 233 -5.92 13.90 -6.92
N VAL A 234 -6.56 12.73 -7.01
CA VAL A 234 -7.55 12.44 -8.06
C VAL A 234 -8.92 12.32 -7.42
N SER A 235 -9.91 12.99 -8.01
CA SER A 235 -11.31 12.79 -7.64
C SER A 235 -11.68 11.29 -7.69
N GLN A 236 -12.49 10.85 -6.73
CA GLN A 236 -12.80 9.43 -6.48
C GLN A 236 -13.58 8.72 -7.61
N ASN A 237 -13.87 9.38 -8.73
CA ASN A 237 -14.54 8.77 -9.87
C ASN A 237 -13.54 8.04 -10.80
N HIS A 238 -13.81 6.79 -11.20
CA HIS A 238 -12.90 6.06 -12.10
C HIS A 238 -12.72 6.73 -13.47
N ASN A 239 -13.77 7.38 -13.99
CA ASN A 239 -13.67 8.19 -15.21
C ASN A 239 -12.81 9.44 -15.02
N SER A 240 -12.63 9.95 -13.79
CA SER A 240 -11.69 11.05 -13.56
C SER A 240 -10.25 10.59 -13.58
N PHE A 241 -9.92 9.35 -13.18
CA PHE A 241 -8.51 8.93 -13.21
C PHE A 241 -7.95 8.76 -14.62
N ARG A 242 -8.71 8.12 -15.53
CA ARG A 242 -8.27 8.00 -16.94
C ARG A 242 -8.19 9.36 -17.64
N LYS A 243 -9.14 10.26 -17.37
CA LYS A 243 -9.11 11.64 -17.89
C LYS A 243 -7.91 12.39 -17.35
N PHE A 244 -7.66 12.28 -16.05
CA PHE A 244 -6.51 12.87 -15.40
C PHE A 244 -5.19 12.38 -16.02
N LEU A 245 -5.01 11.06 -16.19
CA LEU A 245 -3.80 10.53 -16.83
C LEU A 245 -3.65 11.02 -18.27
N ALA A 246 -4.73 11.18 -19.03
CA ALA A 246 -4.69 11.69 -20.40
C ALA A 246 -4.20 13.15 -20.50
N GLU A 247 -4.18 13.91 -19.40
CA GLU A 247 -3.59 15.26 -19.36
C GLU A 247 -2.04 15.21 -19.32
N TYR A 248 -1.45 14.07 -18.95
CA TYR A 248 0.00 13.90 -18.72
C TYR A 248 0.66 12.79 -19.54
N VAL A 249 -0.14 11.84 -20.05
CA VAL A 249 0.32 10.69 -20.84
C VAL A 249 -0.33 10.76 -22.20
N GLU A 250 0.49 10.92 -23.24
CA GLU A 250 0.01 10.90 -24.62
C GLU A 250 -0.63 9.55 -24.97
N SER A 251 -1.68 9.60 -25.78
CA SER A 251 -2.33 8.40 -26.29
C SER A 251 -1.42 7.75 -27.34
N THR A 252 -1.16 6.45 -27.17
CA THR A 252 -0.39 5.63 -28.10
C THR A 252 -1.23 4.43 -28.55
N PRO A 253 -2.17 4.62 -29.49
CA PRO A 253 -3.10 3.57 -29.84
C PRO A 253 -2.42 2.33 -30.42
N GLY A 254 -2.93 1.16 -30.04
CA GLY A 254 -2.36 -0.14 -30.42
C GLY A 254 -3.42 -1.22 -30.56
N GLU A 255 -3.03 -2.41 -30.99
CA GLU A 255 -3.95 -3.53 -31.25
C GLU A 255 -4.30 -4.27 -29.95
N VAL A 256 -5.56 -4.67 -29.82
CA VAL A 256 -5.96 -5.68 -28.82
C VAL A 256 -6.04 -7.02 -29.52
N VAL A 257 -5.31 -8.00 -29.02
CA VAL A 257 -5.07 -9.28 -29.67
C VAL A 257 -5.44 -10.43 -28.72
N THR A 258 -6.03 -11.51 -29.22
CA THR A 258 -6.23 -12.74 -28.42
C THR A 258 -4.94 -13.54 -28.29
N GLU A 259 -4.91 -14.54 -27.40
CA GLU A 259 -3.76 -15.46 -27.27
C GLU A 259 -3.40 -16.19 -28.58
N GLU A 260 -4.36 -16.39 -29.48
CA GLU A 260 -4.13 -17.00 -30.80
C GLU A 260 -3.69 -16.00 -31.88
N GLY A 261 -3.41 -14.75 -31.52
CA GLY A 261 -2.93 -13.72 -32.45
C GLY A 261 -4.04 -13.01 -33.24
N LYS A 262 -5.33 -13.24 -32.92
CA LYS A 262 -6.43 -12.57 -33.61
C LYS A 262 -6.60 -11.13 -33.10
N VAL A 263 -6.53 -10.15 -33.99
CA VAL A 263 -6.89 -8.76 -33.66
C VAL A 263 -8.40 -8.64 -33.45
N VAL A 264 -8.80 -8.10 -32.31
CA VAL A 264 -10.20 -8.00 -31.86
C VAL A 264 -10.62 -6.57 -31.51
N GLY A 265 -9.70 -5.62 -31.54
CA GLY A 265 -9.98 -4.21 -31.28
C GLY A 265 -8.72 -3.36 -31.21
N LYS A 266 -8.87 -2.15 -30.67
CA LYS A 266 -7.77 -1.22 -30.39
C LYS A 266 -7.85 -0.70 -28.96
N HIS A 267 -6.72 -0.29 -28.42
CA HIS A 267 -6.62 0.44 -27.15
C HIS A 267 -6.06 1.84 -27.39
N GLU A 268 -6.31 2.79 -26.47
CA GLU A 268 -5.78 4.17 -26.54
C GLU A 268 -4.36 4.31 -25.93
N GLY A 269 -3.83 3.21 -25.39
CA GLY A 269 -2.50 3.13 -24.78
C GLY A 269 -2.44 2.00 -23.76
N LEU A 270 -1.28 1.36 -23.62
CA LEU A 270 -1.10 0.23 -22.69
C LEU A 270 -1.34 0.61 -21.22
N TRP A 271 -1.20 1.89 -20.88
CA TRP A 271 -1.45 2.44 -19.55
C TRP A 271 -2.94 2.38 -19.12
N HIS A 272 -3.88 2.18 -20.05
CA HIS A 272 -5.31 2.06 -19.73
C HIS A 272 -5.75 0.73 -19.13
N ALA A 273 -4.85 -0.26 -19.17
CA ALA A 273 -5.11 -1.63 -18.77
C ALA A 273 -4.16 -2.05 -17.64
N THR A 274 -4.54 -3.06 -16.87
CA THR A 274 -3.66 -3.73 -15.91
C THR A 274 -3.79 -5.25 -16.11
N ILE A 275 -2.70 -5.99 -15.90
CA ILE A 275 -2.72 -7.45 -15.99
C ILE A 275 -3.81 -8.01 -15.05
N GLY A 276 -4.59 -8.97 -15.54
CA GLY A 276 -5.71 -9.58 -14.85
C GLY A 276 -7.01 -8.77 -14.84
N GLN A 277 -7.01 -7.53 -15.36
CA GLN A 277 -8.21 -6.73 -15.51
C GLN A 277 -9.14 -7.35 -16.55
N ARG A 278 -10.46 -7.32 -16.30
CA ARG A 278 -11.46 -7.70 -17.30
C ARG A 278 -11.37 -6.72 -18.49
N SER A 279 -11.20 -7.26 -19.69
CA SER A 279 -11.16 -6.49 -20.94
C SER A 279 -12.48 -5.76 -21.16
N SER A 280 -12.38 -4.50 -21.56
CA SER A 280 -13.51 -3.65 -21.98
C SER A 280 -13.87 -3.80 -23.46
N ILE A 281 -13.12 -4.60 -24.23
CA ILE A 281 -13.42 -4.83 -25.65
C ILE A 281 -14.69 -5.67 -25.78
N SER A 282 -15.59 -5.23 -26.65
CA SER A 282 -16.83 -5.94 -26.96
C SER A 282 -16.54 -7.14 -27.86
N MET A 283 -16.57 -8.33 -27.28
CA MET A 283 -16.36 -9.59 -28.00
C MET A 283 -17.70 -10.14 -28.54
N PRO A 284 -17.73 -10.81 -29.71
CA PRO A 284 -18.97 -11.29 -30.34
C PRO A 284 -19.59 -12.46 -29.55
N GLN A 285 -20.43 -12.14 -28.57
CA GLN A 285 -20.96 -13.12 -27.60
C GLN A 285 -21.89 -14.20 -28.21
N GLY A 286 -22.41 -13.97 -29.42
CA GLY A 286 -23.24 -14.94 -30.13
C GLY A 286 -22.45 -16.13 -30.69
N ASP A 287 -21.13 -15.99 -30.84
CA ASP A 287 -20.24 -17.09 -31.21
C ASP A 287 -19.76 -17.82 -29.94
N PRO A 288 -20.04 -19.13 -29.78
CA PRO A 288 -19.59 -19.92 -28.63
C PRO A 288 -18.09 -19.81 -28.36
N LYS A 289 -17.26 -19.60 -29.40
CA LYS A 289 -15.81 -19.41 -29.28
C LYS A 289 -15.48 -18.17 -28.45
N TYR A 290 -16.17 -17.05 -28.68
CA TYR A 290 -15.87 -15.77 -28.02
C TYR A 290 -16.78 -15.46 -26.83
N ARG A 291 -17.83 -16.25 -26.60
CA ARG A 291 -18.76 -16.12 -25.46
C ARG A 291 -18.05 -16.23 -24.11
N GLY A 292 -18.19 -15.23 -23.26
CA GLY A 292 -17.65 -15.21 -21.90
C GLY A 292 -16.87 -13.93 -21.57
N SER A 293 -16.27 -13.90 -20.38
CA SER A 293 -15.42 -12.79 -19.94
C SER A 293 -13.99 -12.98 -20.42
N TRP A 294 -13.41 -11.88 -20.89
CA TRP A 294 -12.02 -11.81 -21.34
C TRP A 294 -11.20 -10.94 -20.38
N TYR A 295 -9.94 -11.25 -20.21
CA TYR A 295 -9.04 -10.62 -19.26
C TYR A 295 -7.71 -10.29 -19.92
N VAL A 296 -7.06 -9.21 -19.50
CA VAL A 296 -5.72 -8.83 -19.96
C VAL A 296 -4.70 -9.79 -19.38
N SER A 297 -3.98 -10.54 -20.21
CA SER A 297 -2.92 -11.46 -19.76
C SER A 297 -1.54 -10.83 -19.85
N GLN A 298 -1.29 -10.02 -20.87
CA GLN A 298 0.02 -9.46 -21.15
C GLN A 298 -0.09 -8.10 -21.84
N LYS A 299 0.91 -7.26 -21.59
CA LYS A 299 1.19 -6.05 -22.36
C LYS A 299 2.48 -6.28 -23.13
N ASP A 300 2.37 -6.39 -24.45
CA ASP A 300 3.51 -6.51 -25.33
C ASP A 300 3.97 -5.09 -25.69
N ILE A 301 4.85 -4.55 -24.83
CA ILE A 301 5.35 -3.17 -24.92
C ILE A 301 6.10 -2.95 -26.25
N PRO A 302 7.04 -3.82 -26.69
CA PRO A 302 7.77 -3.60 -27.95
C PRO A 302 6.87 -3.50 -29.19
N ASN A 303 5.78 -4.27 -29.25
CA ASN A 303 4.86 -4.24 -30.39
C ASN A 303 3.63 -3.34 -30.17
N ASN A 304 3.52 -2.66 -29.03
CA ASN A 304 2.35 -1.89 -28.61
C ASN A 304 1.04 -2.68 -28.74
N ARG A 305 1.00 -3.89 -28.18
CA ARG A 305 -0.18 -4.78 -28.20
C ARG A 305 -0.67 -5.14 -26.81
N LEU A 306 -1.99 -5.17 -26.65
CA LEU A 306 -2.65 -5.66 -25.45
C LEU A 306 -3.19 -7.07 -25.70
N ILE A 307 -2.67 -8.06 -24.98
CA ILE A 307 -3.07 -9.45 -25.15
C ILE A 307 -4.18 -9.80 -24.16
N ILE A 308 -5.26 -10.38 -24.66
CA ILE A 308 -6.41 -10.81 -23.85
C ILE A 308 -6.68 -12.30 -23.97
N VAL A 309 -7.13 -12.90 -22.88
CA VAL A 309 -7.45 -14.32 -22.76
C VAL A 309 -8.86 -14.54 -22.24
N LYS A 310 -9.45 -15.67 -22.62
CA LYS A 310 -10.81 -16.04 -22.22
C LYS A 310 -10.79 -16.77 -20.88
N GLY A 311 -11.69 -16.37 -19.98
CA GLY A 311 -11.88 -17.02 -18.68
C GLY A 311 -11.03 -16.42 -17.57
N VAL A 312 -11.59 -16.38 -16.35
CA VAL A 312 -10.92 -15.77 -15.19
C VAL A 312 -9.73 -16.61 -14.71
N ASP A 313 -9.78 -17.93 -14.91
CA ASP A 313 -8.77 -18.90 -14.48
C ASP A 313 -7.87 -19.36 -15.65
N ASN A 314 -7.78 -18.58 -16.72
CA ASN A 314 -6.92 -18.92 -17.86
C ASN A 314 -5.45 -19.06 -17.40
N PRO A 315 -4.72 -20.13 -17.78
CA PRO A 315 -3.34 -20.37 -17.35
C PRO A 315 -2.36 -19.22 -17.62
N SER A 316 -2.53 -18.46 -18.70
CA SER A 316 -1.68 -17.31 -19.04
C SER A 316 -1.82 -16.13 -18.07
N LEU A 317 -2.79 -16.18 -17.15
CA LEU A 317 -2.91 -15.21 -16.06
C LEU A 317 -2.06 -15.59 -14.85
N TYR A 318 -1.48 -16.80 -14.80
CA TYR A 318 -0.77 -17.31 -13.65
C TYR A 318 0.74 -17.30 -13.87
N SER A 319 1.48 -17.02 -12.80
CA SER A 319 2.95 -17.02 -12.79
C SER A 319 3.46 -17.75 -11.57
N SER A 320 4.51 -18.55 -11.74
CA SER A 320 5.14 -19.36 -10.68
C SER A 320 6.26 -18.61 -9.97
N ALA A 321 6.76 -17.53 -10.57
CA ALA A 321 7.77 -16.66 -9.99
C ALA A 321 7.57 -15.20 -10.44
N LEU A 322 8.26 -14.29 -9.76
CA LEU A 322 8.29 -12.88 -10.10
C LEU A 322 9.64 -12.28 -9.72
N GLU A 323 10.01 -11.24 -10.44
CA GLU A 323 11.25 -10.48 -10.26
C GLU A 323 10.89 -9.04 -9.90
N CYS A 324 11.67 -8.46 -8.99
CA CYS A 324 11.55 -7.06 -8.64
C CYS A 324 12.92 -6.38 -8.58
N SER A 325 12.93 -5.08 -8.84
CA SER A 325 14.12 -4.24 -8.76
C SER A 325 14.07 -3.31 -7.54
N ASN A 326 15.24 -2.80 -7.16
CA ASN A 326 15.40 -1.85 -6.05
C ASN A 326 14.79 -2.38 -4.76
N PHE A 327 15.02 -3.66 -4.45
CA PHE A 327 14.44 -4.28 -3.27
C PHE A 327 15.05 -3.67 -2.01
N HIS A 328 14.22 -2.98 -1.23
CA HIS A 328 14.63 -2.27 -0.03
C HIS A 328 14.30 -3.10 1.21
N TRP A 329 15.32 -3.52 1.94
CA TRP A 329 15.19 -4.29 3.18
C TRP A 329 14.89 -3.39 4.39
N LEU A 330 13.90 -3.78 5.19
CA LEU A 330 13.55 -3.19 6.49
C LEU A 330 14.23 -3.97 7.62
N GLY A 331 15.51 -3.66 7.82
CA GLY A 331 16.36 -4.30 8.84
C GLY A 331 17.06 -5.56 8.31
N GLN A 332 17.39 -6.48 9.21
CA GLN A 332 18.19 -7.66 8.86
C GLN A 332 17.46 -8.60 7.89
N LYS A 333 18.19 -9.07 6.87
CA LYS A 333 17.77 -10.09 5.90
C LYS A 333 17.48 -11.43 6.61
N PRO A 334 16.45 -12.19 6.19
CA PRO A 334 16.20 -13.52 6.72
C PRO A 334 17.32 -14.48 6.32
N THR A 335 17.67 -15.42 7.20
CA THR A 335 18.67 -16.46 6.94
C THR A 335 18.11 -17.65 6.18
N SER A 336 16.78 -17.75 6.05
CA SER A 336 16.09 -18.80 5.28
C SER A 336 14.79 -18.27 4.70
N SER A 337 14.33 -18.86 3.59
CA SER A 337 13.04 -18.59 2.96
C SER A 337 11.86 -19.29 3.65
N ASN A 338 12.10 -20.06 4.71
CA ASN A 338 11.06 -20.84 5.41
C ASN A 338 9.98 -19.94 6.01
N ASN A 339 8.72 -20.26 5.70
CA ASN A 339 7.52 -19.55 6.18
C ASN A 339 7.42 -18.08 5.76
N LEU A 340 8.25 -17.65 4.80
CA LEU A 340 8.12 -16.31 4.24
C LEU A 340 6.90 -16.26 3.32
N THR A 341 6.25 -15.12 3.30
CA THR A 341 5.10 -14.85 2.44
C THR A 341 5.28 -13.52 1.74
N ILE A 342 4.61 -13.36 0.59
CA ILE A 342 4.58 -12.09 -0.11
C ILE A 342 3.16 -11.56 -0.29
N GLN A 343 3.06 -10.27 -0.55
CA GLN A 343 1.93 -9.68 -1.25
C GLN A 343 2.46 -8.93 -2.48
N TYR A 344 1.77 -9.05 -3.61
CA TYR A 344 2.00 -8.25 -4.82
C TYR A 344 0.85 -7.27 -5.11
N ARG A 345 -0.15 -7.23 -4.22
CA ARG A 345 -1.25 -6.28 -4.20
C ARG A 345 -1.70 -6.05 -2.75
N SER A 346 -2.05 -4.82 -2.40
CA SER A 346 -2.59 -4.50 -1.06
C SER A 346 -3.81 -5.36 -0.71
N LEU A 347 -3.93 -5.75 0.56
CA LEU A 347 -5.06 -6.50 1.13
C LEU A 347 -5.33 -7.88 0.51
N MET A 348 -4.41 -8.43 -0.28
CA MET A 348 -4.50 -9.82 -0.72
C MET A 348 -4.12 -10.78 0.42
N GLU A 349 -4.56 -12.03 0.36
CA GLU A 349 -4.03 -13.08 1.24
C GLU A 349 -2.53 -13.26 0.96
N PRO A 350 -1.67 -13.34 2.01
CA PRO A 350 -0.25 -13.55 1.82
C PRO A 350 0.03 -14.88 1.11
N VAL A 351 0.91 -14.84 0.12
CA VAL A 351 1.26 -16.00 -0.71
C VAL A 351 2.56 -16.61 -0.17
N PRO A 352 2.59 -17.90 0.18
CA PRO A 352 3.81 -18.59 0.56
C PRO A 352 4.83 -18.65 -0.58
N ILE A 353 6.10 -18.40 -0.26
CA ILE A 353 7.19 -18.53 -1.22
C ILE A 353 7.90 -19.87 -1.06
N GLN A 354 8.44 -20.37 -2.17
CA GLN A 354 9.32 -21.53 -2.19
C GLN A 354 10.77 -21.09 -1.94
N ASP A 355 11.21 -20.03 -2.61
CA ASP A 355 12.61 -19.57 -2.54
C ASP A 355 12.74 -18.09 -2.89
N LEU A 356 13.86 -17.48 -2.47
CA LEU A 356 14.24 -16.11 -2.81
C LEU A 356 15.71 -16.03 -3.20
N ASN A 357 16.00 -15.38 -4.32
CA ASN A 357 17.35 -15.22 -4.85
C ASN A 357 17.61 -13.76 -5.16
N GLU A 358 18.58 -13.17 -4.48
CA GLU A 358 19.02 -11.78 -4.70
C GLU A 358 20.13 -11.79 -5.75
N SER A 359 19.95 -10.99 -6.80
CA SER A 359 21.00 -10.78 -7.80
C SER A 359 22.05 -9.79 -7.28
N PRO A 360 23.24 -9.76 -7.91
CA PRO A 360 24.25 -8.72 -7.64
C PRO A 360 23.79 -7.28 -7.92
N THR A 361 22.67 -7.10 -8.63
CA THR A 361 22.14 -5.80 -9.08
C THR A 361 20.94 -5.33 -8.27
N GLU A 362 20.83 -5.75 -7.00
CA GLU A 362 19.70 -5.42 -6.10
C GLU A 362 18.31 -5.81 -6.65
N SER A 363 18.27 -6.79 -7.56
CA SER A 363 17.02 -7.41 -7.99
C SER A 363 16.76 -8.65 -7.15
N LEU A 364 15.50 -8.87 -6.78
CA LEU A 364 15.09 -10.04 -6.00
C LEU A 364 14.12 -10.87 -6.85
N ARG A 365 14.49 -12.12 -7.10
CA ARG A 365 13.61 -13.12 -7.69
C ARG A 365 12.98 -13.96 -6.59
N VAL A 366 11.66 -14.10 -6.66
CA VAL A 366 10.88 -14.89 -5.69
C VAL A 366 10.15 -16.00 -6.45
N SER A 367 10.38 -17.24 -6.04
CA SER A 367 9.65 -18.41 -6.52
C SER A 367 8.49 -18.71 -5.58
N LEU A 368 7.30 -18.96 -6.13
CA LEU A 368 6.07 -19.18 -5.38
C LEU A 368 5.83 -20.67 -5.15
N GLN A 369 5.21 -21.04 -4.03
CA GLN A 369 4.82 -22.44 -3.80
C GLN A 369 3.70 -22.88 -4.76
N GLU A 370 2.81 -21.95 -5.10
CA GLU A 370 1.72 -22.16 -6.05
C GLU A 370 1.64 -20.98 -7.03
N PRO A 371 1.32 -21.22 -8.32
CA PRO A 371 1.16 -20.15 -9.29
C PRO A 371 0.12 -19.11 -8.85
N CYS A 372 0.46 -17.84 -8.99
CA CYS A 372 -0.40 -16.74 -8.61
C CYS A 372 -0.93 -15.96 -9.81
N ARG A 373 -2.19 -15.57 -9.71
CA ARG A 373 -2.90 -14.87 -10.78
C ARG A 373 -2.55 -13.38 -10.81
N ALA A 374 -2.35 -12.84 -12.01
CA ALA A 374 -2.34 -11.42 -12.31
C ALA A 374 -1.28 -10.60 -11.58
N ILE A 375 -0.05 -11.13 -11.54
CA ILE A 375 1.11 -10.37 -11.07
C ILE A 375 1.40 -9.26 -12.10
N ALA A 376 1.25 -8.00 -11.69
CA ALA A 376 1.34 -6.84 -12.58
C ALA A 376 2.66 -6.07 -12.39
N PRO A 377 3.53 -5.99 -13.41
CA PRO A 377 4.70 -5.12 -13.38
C PRO A 377 4.38 -3.65 -13.09
N GLY A 378 5.22 -3.01 -12.28
CA GLY A 378 5.02 -1.68 -11.69
C GLY A 378 4.37 -1.67 -10.31
N GLN A 379 3.68 -2.75 -9.91
CA GLN A 379 3.24 -2.93 -8.51
C GLN A 379 4.42 -3.32 -7.61
N TYR A 380 4.21 -3.31 -6.29
CA TYR A 380 5.24 -3.70 -5.33
C TYR A 380 5.09 -5.15 -4.90
N LEU A 381 6.22 -5.86 -4.84
CA LEU A 381 6.38 -7.07 -4.05
C LEU A 381 6.74 -6.65 -2.63
N VAL A 382 5.97 -7.10 -1.65
CA VAL A 382 6.28 -6.91 -0.22
C VAL A 382 6.49 -8.27 0.42
N LEU A 383 7.63 -8.45 1.09
CA LEU A 383 8.02 -9.69 1.75
C LEU A 383 7.72 -9.62 3.26
N TYR A 384 7.20 -10.70 3.81
CA TYR A 384 6.79 -10.80 5.21
C TYR A 384 7.33 -12.06 5.88
N ASP A 385 7.67 -11.93 7.16
CA ASP A 385 7.87 -13.04 8.12
C ASP A 385 6.79 -12.96 9.20
N GLY A 386 5.72 -13.73 9.03
CA GLY A 386 4.53 -13.65 9.87
C GLY A 386 3.91 -12.24 9.87
N ARG A 387 4.09 -11.51 10.98
CA ARG A 387 3.64 -10.10 11.11
C ARG A 387 4.70 -9.09 10.71
N ARG A 388 5.99 -9.45 10.61
CA ARG A 388 7.06 -8.50 10.28
C ARG A 388 7.10 -8.25 8.79
N VAL A 389 7.17 -6.98 8.40
CA VAL A 389 7.50 -6.58 7.03
C VAL A 389 9.03 -6.62 6.89
N LEU A 390 9.52 -7.37 5.92
CA LEU A 390 10.95 -7.52 5.67
C LEU A 390 11.48 -6.54 4.64
N GLY A 391 10.63 -6.05 3.74
CA GLY A 391 11.03 -5.12 2.69
C GLY A 391 10.13 -5.18 1.47
N SER A 392 10.46 -4.37 0.47
CA SER A 392 9.72 -4.37 -0.80
C SER A 392 10.53 -3.87 -1.98
N GLY A 393 10.10 -4.26 -3.19
CA GLY A 393 10.67 -3.81 -4.46
C GLY A 393 9.60 -3.69 -5.54
N ILE A 394 9.92 -3.00 -6.64
CA ILE A 394 8.99 -2.81 -7.76
C ILE A 394 9.08 -4.04 -8.66
N ILE A 395 7.95 -4.67 -8.93
CA ILE A 395 7.86 -5.85 -9.81
C ILE A 395 8.21 -5.42 -11.23
N THR A 396 9.22 -6.06 -11.81
CA THR A 396 9.69 -5.81 -13.17
C THR A 396 9.23 -6.89 -14.14
N ALA A 397 9.11 -8.13 -13.66
CA ALA A 397 8.66 -9.25 -14.47
C ALA A 397 7.85 -10.26 -13.67
N ASN A 398 6.95 -10.94 -14.37
CA ASN A 398 6.32 -12.17 -13.92
C ASN A 398 6.88 -13.33 -14.76
N CYS A 399 7.04 -14.50 -14.15
CA CYS A 399 7.69 -15.65 -14.76
C CYS A 399 6.83 -16.90 -14.59
N THR A 400 6.71 -17.67 -15.66
CA THR A 400 6.04 -18.99 -15.67
C THR A 400 7.00 -20.11 -15.36
#